data_AF-A0A0G1CJR3-F1
#
_entry.id   AF-A0A0G1CJR3-F1
#
_cell.length_a   1.000
_cell.length_b   1.000
_cell.length_c   1.000
_cell.angle_alpha   90.00
_cell.angle_beta   90.00
_cell.angle_gamma   90.00
#
_symmetry.space_group_name_H-M   'P 1'
#
loop_
_entity.id
_entity.type
_entity.pdbx_description
1 polymer ?
#
loop_
_entity_poly.entity_id
_entity_poly.type
_entity_poly.pdbx_seq_one_letter_code
_entity_poly.pdbx_strand_id
1 'polypeptide(L)'
;MKRINSIGRLALLGIIIFPSNLFAQVQDFKSIATIFVNLLNTSVLLIMAMAVFFFVIGAIRFIATAGDDKSRSEGKQMMVWGTLSLFVMVAVWGIVNIIRTTFFG
;
A
#
# COMPACT_ATOMS: atom_id res chain seq x y z
N MET A 1 -42.69 -1.16 4.15
CA MET A 1 -41.58 -0.24 4.52
C MET A 1 -40.44 -1.06 5.11
N LYS A 2 -39.37 -1.33 4.34
CA LYS A 2 -38.25 -2.18 4.79
C LYS A 2 -37.44 -1.43 5.85
N ARG A 3 -37.52 -1.86 7.11
CA ARG A 3 -36.71 -1.30 8.20
C ARG A 3 -35.24 -1.66 7.95
N ILE A 4 -34.44 -0.68 7.55
CA ILE A 4 -32.99 -0.82 7.48
C ILE A 4 -32.47 -0.88 8.91
N ASN A 5 -31.82 -1.99 9.27
CA ASN A 5 -31.21 -2.21 10.57
C ASN A 5 -30.15 -1.13 10.87
N SER A 6 -29.94 -0.83 12.15
CA SER A 6 -29.07 0.27 12.63
C SER A 6 -27.64 0.24 12.05
N ILE A 7 -27.11 -0.95 11.75
CA ILE A 7 -25.80 -1.16 11.11
C ILE A 7 -25.81 -0.67 9.64
N GLY A 8 -26.90 -0.94 8.91
CA GLY A 8 -27.09 -0.44 7.56
C GLY A 8 -27.21 1.09 7.51
N ARG A 9 -27.73 1.72 8.56
CA ARG A 9 -27.78 3.19 8.68
C ARG A 9 -26.39 3.78 8.96
N LEU A 10 -25.53 3.10 9.72
CA LEU A 10 -24.13 3.51 9.94
C LEU A 10 -23.27 3.40 8.67
N ALA A 11 -23.45 2.33 7.89
CA ALA A 11 -22.79 2.20 6.59
C ALA A 11 -23.21 3.31 5.61
N LEU A 12 -24.50 3.66 5.59
CA LEU A 12 -25.03 4.77 4.79
C LEU A 12 -24.52 6.14 5.27
N LEU A 13 -24.40 6.35 6.58
CA LEU A 13 -23.78 7.57 7.13
C LEU A 13 -22.30 7.67 6.77
N GLY A 14 -21.56 6.56 6.82
CA GLY A 14 -20.19 6.49 6.32
C GLY A 14 -20.10 6.95 4.87
N ILE A 15 -20.96 6.42 3.99
CA ILE A 15 -21.02 6.77 2.55
C ILE A 15 -21.41 8.23 2.31
N ILE A 16 -22.12 8.90 3.22
CA ILE A 16 -22.48 10.33 3.11
C ILE A 16 -21.36 11.24 3.66
N ILE A 17 -20.58 10.76 4.64
CA ILE A 17 -19.42 11.47 5.20
C ILE A 17 -18.16 11.29 4.33
N PHE A 18 -18.06 10.18 3.59
CA PHE A 18 -16.98 9.93 2.61
C PHE A 18 -16.86 11.05 1.55
N PRO A 19 -17.94 11.56 0.92
CA PRO A 19 -17.86 12.64 -0.05
C PRO A 19 -17.69 14.02 0.58
N SER A 20 -18.22 14.30 1.79
CA SER A 20 -18.14 15.66 2.35
C SER A 20 -16.70 16.11 2.63
N ASN A 21 -15.81 15.17 2.96
CA ASN A 21 -14.38 15.44 3.16
C ASN A 21 -13.60 15.60 1.84
N LEU A 22 -14.11 15.08 0.71
CA LEU A 22 -13.47 15.21 -0.61
C LEU A 22 -13.76 16.56 -1.27
N PHE A 23 -14.98 17.10 -1.09
CA PHE A 23 -15.38 18.36 -1.72
C PHE A 23 -15.01 19.61 -0.91
N ALA A 24 -14.79 19.51 0.40
CA ALA A 24 -14.40 20.65 1.23
C ALA A 24 -12.91 21.02 1.12
N GLN A 25 -12.08 20.13 0.57
CA GLN A 25 -10.62 20.27 0.61
C GLN A 25 -10.07 21.15 -0.53
N VAL A 26 -10.78 21.31 -1.65
CA VAL A 26 -10.25 21.97 -2.86
C VAL A 26 -10.62 23.46 -2.88
N GLN A 27 -9.72 24.29 -2.37
CA GLN A 27 -9.84 25.76 -2.48
C GLN A 27 -8.65 26.39 -3.23
N ASP A 28 -7.47 25.78 -3.16
CA ASP A 28 -6.25 26.29 -3.79
C ASP A 28 -5.46 25.20 -4.54
N PHE A 29 -4.52 25.61 -5.39
CA PHE A 29 -3.56 24.71 -6.05
C PHE A 29 -2.78 23.85 -5.03
N LYS A 30 -2.49 24.43 -3.85
CA LYS A 30 -1.87 23.73 -2.72
C LYS A 30 -2.74 22.58 -2.21
N SER A 31 -4.05 22.75 -2.20
CA SER A 31 -4.99 21.70 -1.81
C SER A 31 -4.96 20.52 -2.78
N ILE A 32 -4.90 20.79 -4.08
CA ILE A 32 -4.81 19.75 -5.11
C ILE A 32 -3.52 18.94 -4.93
N ALA A 33 -2.39 19.62 -4.75
CA ALA A 33 -1.11 18.96 -4.47
C ALA A 33 -1.18 18.11 -3.19
N THR A 34 -1.81 18.62 -2.13
CA THR A 34 -1.96 17.91 -0.85
C THR A 34 -2.83 16.65 -1.00
N ILE A 35 -3.93 16.72 -1.76
CA ILE A 35 -4.77 15.55 -2.06
C ILE A 35 -3.97 14.49 -2.82
N PHE A 36 -3.21 14.90 -3.84
CA PHE A 36 -2.35 13.99 -4.60
C PHE A 36 -1.30 13.31 -3.72
N VAL A 37 -0.62 14.07 -2.86
CA VAL A 37 0.38 13.52 -1.93
C VAL A 37 -0.27 12.54 -0.96
N ASN A 38 -1.45 12.87 -0.41
CA ASN A 38 -2.17 11.98 0.50
C ASN A 38 -2.63 10.69 -0.19
N LEU A 39 -3.08 10.77 -1.44
CA LEU A 39 -3.48 9.62 -2.23
C LEU A 39 -2.29 8.70 -2.54
N LEU A 40 -1.15 9.28 -2.91
CA LEU A 40 0.09 8.53 -3.12
C LEU A 40 0.58 7.88 -1.83
N ASN A 41 0.57 8.60 -0.70
CA ASN A 41 1.00 8.05 0.58
C ASN A 41 0.12 6.86 1.02
N THR A 42 -1.19 6.98 0.85
CA THR A 42 -2.15 5.90 1.13
C THR A 42 -1.92 4.69 0.22
N SER A 43 -1.69 4.95 -1.08
CA SER A 43 -1.38 3.89 -2.05
C SER A 43 -0.08 3.17 -1.72
N VAL A 44 0.99 3.91 -1.36
CA VAL A 44 2.27 3.34 -0.96
C VAL A 44 2.11 2.42 0.25
N LEU A 45 1.36 2.84 1.27
CA LEU A 45 1.09 2.01 2.45
C LEU A 45 0.39 0.69 2.08
N LEU A 46 -0.59 0.76 1.17
CA LEU A 46 -1.32 -0.42 0.70
C LEU A 46 -0.41 -1.38 -0.06
N ILE A 47 0.40 -0.88 -1.00
CA ILE A 47 1.32 -1.73 -1.76
C ILE A 47 2.39 -2.31 -0.82
N MET A 48 2.84 -1.57 0.20
CA MET A 48 3.84 -2.04 1.17
C MET A 48 3.31 -3.23 1.98
N ALA A 49 2.05 -3.18 2.42
CA ALA A 49 1.37 -4.31 3.04
C ALA A 49 1.29 -5.53 2.09
N MET A 50 0.95 -5.31 0.82
CA MET A 50 0.94 -6.38 -0.19
C MET A 50 2.34 -6.95 -0.45
N ALA A 51 3.37 -6.13 -0.52
CA ALA A 51 4.74 -6.55 -0.76
C ALA A 51 5.27 -7.44 0.38
N VAL A 52 5.02 -7.06 1.64
CA VAL A 52 5.34 -7.90 2.81
C VAL A 52 4.59 -9.22 2.76
N PHE A 53 3.31 -9.20 2.38
CA PHE A 53 2.50 -10.41 2.23
C PHE A 53 3.07 -11.38 1.17
N PHE A 54 3.39 -10.87 -0.03
CA PHE A 54 4.00 -11.69 -1.09
C PHE A 54 5.40 -12.19 -0.73
N PHE A 55 6.19 -11.39 -0.01
CA PHE A 55 7.50 -11.81 0.47
C PHE A 55 7.40 -13.00 1.44
N VAL A 56 6.49 -12.94 2.41
CA VAL A 56 6.28 -14.03 3.38
C VAL A 56 5.83 -15.32 2.68
N ILE A 57 4.88 -15.24 1.74
CA ILE A 57 4.43 -16.41 0.97
C ILE A 57 5.56 -16.99 0.10
N GLY A 58 6.36 -16.13 -0.53
CA GLY A 58 7.52 -16.54 -1.33
C GLY A 58 8.58 -17.27 -0.50
N ALA A 59 8.87 -16.76 0.70
CA ALA A 59 9.79 -17.40 1.64
C ALA A 59 9.29 -18.77 2.11
N ILE A 60 7.99 -18.88 2.45
CA ILE A 60 7.37 -20.16 2.84
C ILE A 60 7.45 -21.17 1.70
N ARG A 61 7.11 -20.77 0.46
CA ARG A 61 7.19 -21.65 -0.72
C ARG A 61 8.60 -22.15 -0.97
N PHE A 62 9.61 -21.29 -0.85
CA PHE A 62 11.01 -21.68 -1.05
C PHE A 62 11.49 -22.74 -0.03
N ILE A 63 11.08 -22.60 1.24
CA ILE A 63 11.42 -23.58 2.28
C ILE A 63 10.65 -24.89 2.03
N ALA A 64 9.38 -24.81 1.62
CA ALA A 64 8.53 -25.98 1.37
C ALA A 64 8.97 -26.83 0.16
N THR A 65 9.59 -26.23 -0.86
CA THR A 65 10.06 -26.95 -2.07
C THR A 65 11.51 -27.45 -1.99
N ALA A 66 12.10 -27.53 -0.80
CA ALA A 66 13.50 -27.90 -0.61
C ALA A 66 13.90 -29.31 -1.09
N GLY A 67 12.93 -30.21 -1.32
CA GLY A 67 13.16 -31.61 -1.71
C GLY A 67 13.11 -31.92 -3.22
N ASP A 68 12.80 -30.94 -4.07
CA ASP A 68 12.73 -31.13 -5.54
C ASP A 68 13.51 -30.01 -6.24
N ASP A 69 14.59 -30.37 -6.94
CA ASP A 69 15.54 -29.41 -7.52
C ASP A 69 14.89 -28.43 -8.51
N LYS A 70 13.86 -28.89 -9.24
CA LYS A 70 13.14 -28.05 -10.20
C LYS A 70 12.31 -26.98 -9.47
N SER A 71 11.55 -27.43 -8.48
CA SER A 71 10.72 -26.62 -7.59
C SER A 71 11.52 -25.64 -6.72
N ARG A 72 12.77 -26.01 -6.40
CA ARG A 72 13.72 -25.17 -5.66
C ARG A 72 14.23 -24.01 -6.51
N SER A 73 14.44 -24.21 -7.81
CA SER A 73 14.86 -23.15 -8.73
C SER A 73 13.78 -22.06 -8.88
N GLU A 74 12.51 -22.47 -9.03
CA GLU A 74 11.37 -21.56 -9.07
C GLU A 74 11.18 -20.82 -7.73
N GLY A 75 11.30 -21.54 -6.60
CA GLY A 75 11.24 -20.94 -5.27
C GLY A 75 12.31 -19.86 -5.05
N LYS A 76 13.55 -20.09 -5.50
CA LYS A 76 14.61 -19.07 -5.46
C LYS A 76 14.25 -17.84 -6.29
N GLN A 77 13.77 -18.06 -7.51
CA GLN A 77 13.40 -16.95 -8.39
C GLN A 77 12.29 -16.11 -7.77
N MET A 78 11.29 -16.75 -7.17
CA MET A 78 10.20 -16.08 -6.44
C MET A 78 10.71 -15.27 -5.24
N MET A 79 11.67 -15.79 -4.46
CA MET A 79 12.29 -15.04 -3.37
C MET A 79 13.07 -13.82 -3.87
N VAL A 80 13.81 -13.95 -4.97
CA VAL A 80 14.57 -12.84 -5.54
C VAL A 80 13.63 -11.72 -5.99
N TRP A 81 12.53 -12.04 -6.66
CA TRP A 81 11.53 -11.05 -7.07
C TRP A 81 10.82 -10.39 -5.87
N GLY A 82 10.53 -11.16 -4.82
CA GLY A 82 9.96 -10.62 -3.57
C GLY A 82 10.91 -9.67 -2.85
N THR A 83 12.16 -10.08 -2.65
CA THR A 83 13.23 -9.27 -2.06
C THR A 83 13.48 -8.01 -2.89
N LEU A 84 13.57 -8.13 -4.21
CA LEU A 84 13.83 -6.99 -5.10
C LEU A 84 12.72 -5.94 -5.00
N SER A 85 11.46 -6.39 -4.94
CA SER A 85 10.31 -5.48 -4.79
C SER A 85 10.36 -4.72 -3.46
N LEU A 86 10.66 -5.41 -2.35
CA LEU A 86 10.85 -4.77 -1.05
C LEU A 86 12.03 -3.81 -1.02
N PHE A 87 13.15 -4.20 -1.64
CA PHE A 87 14.35 -3.38 -1.73
C PHE A 87 14.07 -2.05 -2.44
N VAL A 88 13.40 -2.09 -3.61
CA VAL A 88 13.04 -0.89 -4.37
C VAL A 88 12.12 0.02 -3.55
N MET A 89 11.13 -0.54 -2.85
CA MET A 89 10.24 0.25 -1.98
C MET A 89 10.99 1.01 -0.89
N VAL A 90 11.87 0.32 -0.17
CA VAL A 90 12.67 0.93 0.90
C VAL A 90 13.65 1.96 0.34
N ALA A 91 14.29 1.66 -0.80
CA ALA A 91 15.22 2.57 -1.46
C ALA A 91 14.56 3.88 -1.89
N VAL A 92 13.37 3.81 -2.50
CA VAL A 92 12.60 5.01 -2.90
C VAL A 92 12.26 5.85 -1.67
N TRP A 93 11.78 5.23 -0.59
CA TRP A 93 11.42 5.98 0.63
C TRP A 93 12.64 6.60 1.31
N GLY A 94 13.78 5.90 1.30
CA GLY A 94 15.06 6.43 1.78
C GLY A 94 15.49 7.67 1.01
N ILE A 95 15.43 7.64 -0.33
CA ILE A 95 15.77 8.78 -1.19
C ILE A 95 14.80 9.94 -0.94
N VAL A 96 13.49 9.68 -0.90
CA VAL A 96 12.48 10.70 -0.62
C VAL A 96 12.75 11.38 0.73
N ASN A 97 13.11 10.60 1.75
CA ASN A 97 13.42 11.15 3.07
C ASN A 97 14.70 12.01 3.07
N ILE A 98 15.74 11.60 2.33
CA ILE A 98 16.96 12.39 2.17
C ILE A 98 16.65 13.71 1.47
N ILE A 99 15.89 13.68 0.38
CA ILE A 99 15.48 14.91 -0.34
C ILE A 99 14.66 15.79 0.58
N ARG A 100 13.69 15.23 1.31
CA ARG A 100 12.85 15.97 2.25
C ARG A 100 13.68 16.67 3.33
N THR A 101 14.62 15.96 3.94
CA THR A 101 15.45 16.48 5.03
C THR A 101 16.51 17.47 4.54
N THR A 102 17.01 17.32 3.32
CA THR A 102 18.07 18.19 2.77
C THR A 102 17.53 19.49 2.16
N PHE A 103 16.37 19.44 1.49
CA PHE A 103 15.82 20.58 0.77
C PHE A 103 14.64 21.26 1.46
N PHE A 104 13.99 20.59 2.41
CA PHE A 104 12.78 21.08 3.10
C PHE A 104 12.87 20.96 4.63
N GLY A 105 14.02 20.54 5.16
CA GLY A 105 14.37 20.63 6.59
C GLY A 105 15.16 21.90 6.86
#